data_AF-A0AB33CF99-F1
#
_entry.id   AF-A0AB33CF99-F1
#
_cell.length_a   1.000
_cell.length_b   1.000
_cell.length_c   1.000
_cell.angle_alpha   90.00
_cell.angle_beta   90.00
_cell.angle_gamma   90.00
#
_symmetry.space_group_name_H-M   'P 1'
#
loop_
_entity.id
_entity.type
_entity.pdbx_description
1 polymer ?
#
loop_
_entity_poly.entity_id
_entity_poly.type
_entity_poly.pdbx_seq_one_letter_code
_entity_poly.pdbx_strand_id
1 'polypeptide(L)'
;MSAVTQIGQATVKRNEALEAEVGQMWLNTIRHIEDVIAGSKFGFQHFAEWADPSIEQIVASITKIDGLLNSILDGAMGVVDHEHEVKLANCQQSIHLIRRVHIALKYKNQAEYDDVITKLTQQSK
;
A
#
# COMPACT_ATOMS: atom_id res chain seq x y z
N MET A 1 -30.91 20.84 21.41
CA MET A 1 -30.26 19.89 20.47
C MET A 1 -30.52 18.49 20.97
N SER A 2 -31.09 17.61 20.14
CA SER A 2 -31.49 16.26 20.54
C SER A 2 -30.31 15.27 20.42
N ALA A 3 -30.32 14.20 21.21
CA ALA A 3 -29.29 13.15 21.19
C ALA A 3 -29.08 12.52 19.79
N VAL A 4 -30.14 12.49 18.96
CA VAL A 4 -30.09 12.02 17.57
C VAL A 4 -29.17 12.88 16.70
N THR A 5 -29.15 14.21 16.92
CA THR A 5 -28.24 15.12 16.19
C THR A 5 -26.79 14.93 16.61
N GLN A 6 -26.52 14.64 17.89
CA GLN A 6 -25.17 14.39 18.40
C GLN A 6 -24.60 13.05 17.90
N ILE A 7 -25.42 12.00 17.82
CA ILE A 7 -25.01 10.69 17.29
C ILE A 7 -24.68 10.80 15.79
N GLY A 8 -25.51 11.49 15.00
CA GLY A 8 -25.24 11.71 13.59
C GLY A 8 -23.93 12.45 13.32
N GLN A 9 -23.64 13.51 14.09
CA GLN A 9 -22.39 14.27 13.97
C GLN A 9 -21.15 13.45 14.38
N ALA A 10 -21.27 12.58 15.39
CA ALA A 10 -20.18 11.70 15.81
C ALA A 10 -19.83 10.67 14.73
N THR A 11 -20.84 10.09 14.07
CA THR A 11 -20.65 9.12 12.99
C THR A 11 -19.96 9.75 11.77
N VAL A 12 -20.39 10.95 11.36
CA VAL A 12 -19.77 11.67 10.22
C VAL A 12 -18.30 11.95 10.50
N LYS A 13 -17.95 12.50 11.67
CA LYS A 13 -16.56 12.77 12.05
C LYS A 13 -15.68 11.52 12.10
N ARG A 14 -16.24 10.39 12.53
CA ARG A 14 -15.53 9.11 12.54
C ARG A 14 -15.21 8.65 11.12
N ASN A 15 -16.16 8.78 10.20
CA ASN A 15 -15.97 8.37 8.81
C ASN A 15 -14.94 9.27 8.11
N GLU A 16 -14.99 10.59 8.32
CA GLU A 16 -13.98 11.53 7.78
C GLU A 16 -12.57 11.21 8.29
N ALA A 17 -12.42 10.86 9.57
CA ALA A 17 -11.14 10.48 10.15
C ALA A 17 -10.60 9.17 9.53
N LEU A 18 -11.49 8.20 9.31
CA LEU A 18 -11.14 6.94 8.66
C LEU A 18 -10.72 7.17 7.20
N GLU A 19 -11.45 7.98 6.45
CA GLU A 19 -11.12 8.33 5.06
C GLU A 19 -9.75 9.03 4.97
N ALA A 20 -9.46 9.93 5.90
CA ALA A 20 -8.13 10.56 6.00
C ALA A 20 -7.03 9.53 6.27
N GLU A 21 -7.28 8.53 7.13
CA GLU A 21 -6.34 7.44 7.40
C GLU A 21 -6.11 6.58 6.15
N VAL A 22 -7.18 6.20 5.43
CA VAL A 22 -7.09 5.49 4.15
C VAL A 22 -6.28 6.30 3.12
N GLY A 23 -6.53 7.61 3.03
CA GLY A 23 -5.79 8.51 2.17
C GLY A 23 -4.29 8.51 2.50
N GLN A 24 -3.95 8.60 3.79
CA GLN A 24 -2.55 8.58 4.23
C GLN A 24 -1.87 7.23 3.99
N MET A 25 -2.59 6.13 4.17
CA MET A 25 -2.11 4.79 3.85
C MET A 25 -1.81 4.62 2.36
N TRP A 26 -2.69 5.15 1.50
CA TRP A 26 -2.46 5.12 0.06
C TRP A 26 -1.22 5.93 -0.33
N LEU A 27 -1.06 7.14 0.20
CA LEU A 27 0.14 7.96 -0.03
C LEU A 27 1.43 7.25 0.41
N ASN A 28 1.41 6.59 1.57
CA ASN A 28 2.56 5.82 2.05
C ASN A 28 2.85 4.61 1.16
N THR A 29 1.81 3.96 0.64
CA THR A 29 1.97 2.85 -0.30
C THR A 29 2.59 3.31 -1.61
N ILE A 30 2.15 4.45 -2.16
CA ILE A 30 2.75 5.06 -3.35
C ILE A 30 4.24 5.31 -3.15
N ARG A 31 4.66 5.90 -2.01
CA ARG A 31 6.07 6.13 -1.74
C ARG A 31 6.90 4.84 -1.80
N HIS A 32 6.37 3.74 -1.28
CA HIS A 32 7.04 2.45 -1.36
C HIS A 32 7.06 1.85 -2.77
N ILE A 33 6.05 2.12 -3.60
CA ILE A 33 6.11 1.79 -5.03
C ILE A 33 7.23 2.58 -5.70
N GLU A 34 7.35 3.87 -5.42
CA GLU A 34 8.40 4.75 -5.95
C GLU A 34 9.79 4.29 -5.50
N ASP A 35 9.97 3.92 -4.22
CA ASP A 35 11.21 3.34 -3.68
C ASP A 35 11.62 2.08 -4.46
N VAL A 36 10.67 1.17 -4.72
CA VAL A 36 10.93 -0.04 -5.51
C VAL A 36 11.28 0.28 -6.95
N ILE A 37 10.57 1.21 -7.58
CA ILE A 37 10.85 1.64 -8.96
C ILE A 37 12.22 2.31 -9.04
N ALA A 38 12.60 3.11 -8.05
CA ALA A 38 13.92 3.71 -7.95
C ALA A 38 15.01 2.64 -7.84
N GLY A 39 14.84 1.66 -6.95
CA GLY A 39 15.74 0.51 -6.82
C GLY A 39 15.85 -0.29 -8.12
N SER A 40 14.75 -0.41 -8.87
CA SER A 40 14.71 -1.17 -10.12
C SER A 40 15.63 -0.63 -11.23
N LYS A 41 16.05 0.64 -11.14
CA LYS A 41 16.99 1.27 -12.07
C LYS A 41 18.39 0.64 -12.02
N PHE A 42 18.76 0.00 -10.92
CA PHE A 42 19.99 -0.78 -10.82
C PHE A 42 19.89 -2.14 -11.54
N GLY A 43 18.68 -2.55 -11.90
CA GLY A 43 18.40 -3.82 -12.55
C GLY A 43 18.40 -4.99 -11.55
N PHE A 44 17.94 -6.14 -12.04
CA PHE A 44 17.72 -7.34 -11.22
C PHE A 44 18.96 -7.78 -10.42
N GLN A 45 20.14 -7.74 -11.04
CA GLN A 45 21.38 -8.22 -10.43
C GLN A 45 21.89 -7.31 -9.30
N HIS A 46 21.66 -6.00 -9.40
CA HIS A 46 22.19 -5.01 -8.47
C HIS A 46 21.13 -4.46 -7.50
N PHE A 47 19.87 -4.85 -7.71
CA PHE A 47 18.74 -4.82 -6.76
C PHE A 47 19.18 -4.65 -5.31
N ALA A 48 19.41 -5.80 -4.71
CA ALA A 48 19.59 -5.95 -3.27
C ALA A 48 20.86 -5.28 -2.71
N GLU A 49 21.83 -4.95 -3.56
CA GLU A 49 23.10 -4.36 -3.12
C GLU A 49 23.08 -2.83 -3.20
N TRP A 50 22.36 -2.24 -4.16
CA TRP A 50 22.46 -0.80 -4.47
C TRP A 50 21.18 0.00 -4.17
N ALA A 51 20.03 -0.66 -4.02
CA ALA A 51 18.78 0.03 -3.69
C ALA A 51 18.81 0.59 -2.26
N ASP A 52 18.44 1.87 -2.13
CA ASP A 52 18.24 2.56 -0.85
C ASP A 52 16.90 3.31 -0.91
N PRO A 53 15.89 2.93 -0.09
CA PRO A 53 15.93 1.83 0.89
C PRO A 53 16.02 0.44 0.24
N SER A 54 16.59 -0.52 0.98
CA SER A 54 16.63 -1.94 0.57
C SER A 54 15.22 -2.54 0.50
N ILE A 55 15.06 -3.61 -0.30
CA ILE A 55 13.77 -4.28 -0.45
C ILE A 55 13.26 -4.84 0.89
N GLU A 56 14.14 -5.28 1.78
CA GLU A 56 13.80 -5.76 3.12
C GLU A 56 13.25 -4.64 4.01
N GLN A 57 13.83 -3.44 3.95
CA GLN A 57 13.33 -2.27 4.66
C GLN A 57 11.95 -1.85 4.15
N ILE A 58 11.75 -1.86 2.83
CA ILE A 58 10.45 -1.58 2.21
C ILE A 58 9.41 -2.62 2.68
N VAL A 59 9.74 -3.92 2.62
CA VAL A 59 8.85 -5.02 3.05
C VAL A 59 8.48 -4.90 4.54
N ALA A 60 9.44 -4.55 5.39
CA ALA A 60 9.19 -4.33 6.82
C ALA A 60 8.23 -3.14 7.05
N SER A 61 8.38 -2.06 6.27
CA SER A 61 7.49 -0.90 6.33
C SER A 61 6.07 -1.23 5.89
N ILE A 62 5.90 -1.85 4.71
CA ILE A 62 4.56 -2.19 4.19
C ILE A 62 3.84 -3.24 5.03
N THR A 63 4.55 -4.07 5.79
CA THR A 63 3.91 -5.04 6.70
C THR A 63 3.12 -4.34 7.81
N LYS A 64 3.56 -3.16 8.24
CA LYS A 64 2.80 -2.33 9.19
C LYS A 64 1.54 -1.76 8.53
N ILE A 65 1.66 -1.29 7.28
CA ILE A 65 0.52 -0.78 6.49
C ILE A 65 -0.50 -1.89 6.24
N ASP A 66 -0.05 -3.11 5.91
CA ASP A 66 -0.90 -4.28 5.71
C ASP A 66 -1.69 -4.65 6.98
N GLY A 67 -1.09 -4.54 8.16
CA GLY A 67 -1.80 -4.74 9.43
C GLY A 67 -2.95 -3.75 9.63
N LEU A 68 -2.71 -2.46 9.37
CA LEU A 68 -3.75 -1.41 9.43
C LEU A 68 -4.84 -1.64 8.37
N LEU A 69 -4.43 -1.98 7.14
CA LEU A 69 -5.33 -2.28 6.02
C LEU A 69 -6.30 -3.40 6.36
N ASN A 70 -5.80 -4.52 6.87
CA ASN A 70 -6.65 -5.65 7.24
C ASN A 70 -7.61 -5.26 8.38
N SER A 71 -7.19 -4.44 9.34
CA SER A 71 -8.09 -3.97 10.41
C SER A 71 -9.26 -3.12 9.89
N ILE A 72 -9.01 -2.30 8.85
CA ILE A 72 -10.03 -1.47 8.21
C ILE A 72 -10.98 -2.34 7.37
N LEU A 73 -10.43 -3.29 6.61
CA LEU A 73 -11.23 -4.23 5.81
C LEU A 73 -12.11 -5.12 6.68
N ASP A 74 -11.62 -5.59 7.82
CA ASP A 74 -12.38 -6.46 8.73
C ASP A 74 -13.45 -5.70 9.53
N GLY A 75 -13.21 -4.42 9.85
CA GLY A 75 -14.04 -3.66 10.79
C GLY A 75 -14.88 -2.52 10.21
N ALA A 76 -14.59 -2.08 8.98
CA ALA A 76 -15.13 -0.83 8.45
C ALA A 76 -15.51 -0.87 6.94
N MET A 77 -15.60 -2.06 6.34
CA MET A 77 -16.18 -2.23 4.99
C MET A 77 -17.59 -1.61 4.91
N GLY A 78 -17.80 -0.73 3.93
CA GLY A 78 -19.06 0.02 3.73
C GLY A 78 -19.23 1.26 4.62
N VAL A 79 -18.20 1.65 5.39
CA VAL A 79 -18.20 2.88 6.20
C VAL A 79 -17.59 4.07 5.46
N VAL A 80 -16.60 3.81 4.61
CA VAL A 80 -15.94 4.81 3.76
C VAL A 80 -16.62 4.91 2.40
N ASP A 81 -16.44 6.02 1.70
CA ASP A 81 -16.94 6.14 0.33
C ASP A 81 -16.25 5.18 -0.66
N HIS A 82 -16.84 5.09 -1.86
CA HIS A 82 -16.34 4.23 -2.93
C HIS A 82 -14.90 4.56 -3.36
N GLU A 83 -14.50 5.83 -3.32
CA GLU A 83 -13.13 6.24 -3.69
C GLU A 83 -12.11 5.65 -2.71
N HIS A 84 -12.43 5.66 -1.41
CA HIS A 84 -11.58 5.11 -0.37
C HIS A 84 -11.60 3.58 -0.37
N GLU A 85 -12.71 2.92 -0.73
CA GLU A 85 -12.72 1.47 -0.98
C GLU A 85 -11.76 1.08 -2.11
N VAL A 86 -11.74 1.84 -3.20
CA VAL A 86 -10.81 1.63 -4.31
C VAL A 86 -9.35 1.84 -3.84
N LYS A 87 -9.07 2.87 -3.02
CA LYS A 87 -7.74 3.08 -2.43
C LYS A 87 -7.30 1.90 -1.56
N LEU A 88 -8.19 1.32 -0.76
CA LEU A 88 -7.89 0.14 0.06
C LEU A 88 -7.53 -1.07 -0.82
N ALA A 89 -8.31 -1.34 -1.87
CA ALA A 89 -8.04 -2.41 -2.82
C ALA A 89 -6.69 -2.21 -3.53
N ASN A 90 -6.39 -0.97 -3.95
CA ASN A 90 -5.11 -0.62 -4.56
C ASN A 90 -3.95 -0.83 -3.58
N CYS A 91 -4.08 -0.41 -2.32
CA CYS A 91 -3.08 -0.66 -1.28
C CYS A 91 -2.77 -2.16 -1.17
N GLN A 92 -3.81 -2.99 -1.08
CA GLN A 92 -3.66 -4.44 -0.96
C GLN A 92 -2.89 -5.01 -2.16
N GLN A 93 -3.29 -4.63 -3.38
CA GLN A 93 -2.64 -5.09 -4.60
C GLN A 93 -1.17 -4.66 -4.66
N SER A 94 -0.86 -3.40 -4.35
CA SER A 94 0.50 -2.88 -4.37
C SER A 94 1.40 -3.55 -3.33
N ILE A 95 0.90 -3.78 -2.11
CA ILE A 95 1.62 -4.52 -1.05
C ILE A 95 1.96 -5.93 -1.53
N HIS A 96 1.02 -6.63 -2.17
CA HIS A 96 1.28 -7.95 -2.74
C HIS A 96 2.35 -7.92 -3.85
N LEU A 97 2.31 -6.90 -4.73
CA LEU A 97 3.32 -6.76 -5.78
C LEU A 97 4.72 -6.49 -5.22
N ILE A 98 4.85 -5.61 -4.22
CA ILE A 98 6.14 -5.34 -3.56
C ILE A 98 6.69 -6.60 -2.88
N ARG A 99 5.83 -7.39 -2.22
CA ARG A 99 6.23 -8.69 -1.67
C ARG A 99 6.73 -9.66 -2.74
N ARG A 100 6.12 -9.66 -3.93
CA ARG A 100 6.57 -10.48 -5.06
C ARG A 100 7.94 -10.02 -5.58
N VAL A 101 8.24 -8.71 -5.60
CA VAL A 101 9.60 -8.21 -5.92
C VAL A 101 10.64 -8.80 -4.96
N HIS A 102 10.38 -8.75 -3.66
CA HIS A 102 11.27 -9.33 -2.65
C HIS A 102 11.50 -10.83 -2.85
N ILE A 103 10.42 -11.60 -3.07
CA ILE A 103 10.48 -13.04 -3.34
C ILE A 103 11.28 -13.31 -4.61
N ALA A 104 11.05 -12.55 -5.68
CA ALA A 104 11.75 -12.70 -6.95
C ALA A 104 13.26 -12.47 -6.80
N LEU A 105 13.67 -11.41 -6.09
CA LEU A 105 15.08 -11.13 -5.78
C LEU A 105 15.67 -12.26 -4.92
N LYS A 106 14.99 -12.66 -3.86
CA LYS A 106 15.45 -13.71 -2.91
C LYS A 106 15.67 -15.06 -3.59
N TYR A 107 14.79 -15.45 -4.50
CA TYR A 107 14.87 -16.75 -5.21
C TYR A 107 15.46 -16.66 -6.61
N LYS A 108 16.09 -15.53 -6.95
CA LYS A 108 16.76 -15.30 -8.24
C LYS A 108 15.84 -15.52 -9.46
N ASN A 109 14.57 -15.16 -9.36
CA ASN A 109 13.59 -15.26 -10.43
C ASN A 109 13.43 -13.93 -11.19
N GLN A 110 14.25 -13.74 -12.24
CA GLN A 110 14.23 -12.51 -13.03
C GLN A 110 12.91 -12.28 -13.79
N ALA A 111 12.30 -13.34 -14.34
CA ALA A 111 11.06 -13.20 -15.10
C ALA A 111 9.91 -12.68 -14.23
N GLU A 112 9.80 -13.20 -13.00
CA GLU A 112 8.85 -12.69 -12.02
C GLU A 112 9.14 -11.24 -11.64
N TYR A 113 10.42 -10.91 -11.40
CA TYR A 113 10.86 -9.55 -11.10
C TYR A 113 10.45 -8.55 -12.21
N ASP A 114 10.72 -8.88 -13.47
CA ASP A 114 10.41 -8.00 -14.61
C ASP A 114 8.88 -7.80 -14.76
N ASP A 115 8.09 -8.86 -14.56
CA ASP A 115 6.61 -8.79 -14.54
C ASP A 115 6.11 -7.84 -13.45
N VAL A 116 6.59 -7.99 -12.21
CA VAL A 116 6.09 -7.19 -11.08
C VAL A 116 6.54 -5.75 -11.13
N ILE A 117 7.76 -5.46 -11.61
CA ILE A 117 8.24 -4.08 -11.82
C ILE A 117 7.39 -3.40 -12.88
N THR A 118 7.02 -4.10 -13.96
CA THR A 118 6.12 -3.57 -14.98
C THR A 118 4.75 -3.22 -14.40
N LYS A 119 4.17 -4.12 -13.60
CA LYS A 119 2.87 -3.89 -12.93
C LYS A 119 2.92 -2.72 -11.95
N LEU A 120 3.97 -2.62 -11.12
CA LEU A 120 4.17 -1.50 -10.21
C LEU A 120 4.34 -0.16 -10.95
N THR A 121 5.08 -0.16 -12.05
CA THR A 121 5.26 1.03 -12.89
C THR A 121 3.94 1.52 -13.50
N GLN A 122 3.02 0.61 -13.82
CA GLN A 122 1.68 0.96 -14.30
C GLN A 122 0.78 1.55 -13.21
N GLN A 123 0.93 1.10 -11.95
CA GLN A 123 0.19 1.64 -10.81
C GLN A 123 0.69 3.02 -10.34
N SER A 124 1.94 3.36 -10.64
CA SER A 124 2.56 4.64 -10.29
C SER A 124 2.26 5.78 -11.29
N LYS A 125 1.51 5.52 -12.36
CA LYS A 125 1.13 6.49 -13.40
C LYS A 125 -0.29 6.98 -13.21
#